data_AF-A0A957URV2-F1
#
_entry.id   AF-A0A957URV2-F1
#
_cell.length_a   1.000
_cell.length_b   1.000
_cell.length_c   1.000
_cell.angle_alpha   90.00
_cell.angle_beta   90.00
_cell.angle_gamma   90.00
#
_symmetry.space_group_name_H-M   'P 1'
#
loop_
_entity.id
_entity.type
_entity.pdbx_description
1 polymer ?
#
loop_
_entity_poly.entity_id
_entity_poly.type
_entity_poly.pdbx_seq_one_letter_code
_entity_poly.pdbx_strand_id
1 'polypeptide(L)'
;MRPLWLLVNGIGVILAARLGWMLWGAQVLSGWALFKDSATTDIVLYTGKTGLLLLLLSLACTPLSIVGWREAITVRKSLGLWGFGFGAFHSLYFLGGKGILFKTEAWQNIWSTLTNIMDPGIFFKVPFARYGLVGLLLLIPLALTS
;
A
#
# COMPACT_ATOMS: atom_id res chain seq x y z
N MET A 1 -28.51 -2.05 -7.10
CA MET A 1 -27.17 -2.69 -7.04
C MET A 1 -25.99 -1.70 -7.17
N ARG A 2 -26.07 -0.44 -6.71
CA ARG A 2 -24.95 0.53 -6.91
C ARG A 2 -24.55 1.45 -5.74
N PRO A 3 -25.30 1.64 -4.64
CA PRO A 3 -24.89 2.63 -3.64
C PRO A 3 -23.63 2.19 -2.88
N LEU A 4 -23.52 0.91 -2.51
CA LEU A 4 -22.39 0.39 -1.74
C LEU A 4 -21.07 0.49 -2.51
N TRP A 5 -21.09 0.21 -3.81
CA TRP A 5 -19.92 0.35 -4.67
C TRP A 5 -19.45 1.81 -4.78
N LEU A 6 -20.37 2.76 -4.94
CA LEU A 6 -20.05 4.18 -4.98
C LEU A 6 -19.46 4.66 -3.65
N LEU A 7 -20.00 4.20 -2.53
CA LEU A 7 -19.47 4.52 -1.21
C LEU A 7 -18.03 4.02 -1.04
N VAL A 8 -17.76 2.76 -1.38
CA VAL A 8 -16.41 2.19 -1.27
C VAL A 8 -15.40 2.93 -2.13
N ASN A 9 -15.74 3.23 -3.39
CA ASN A 9 -14.84 3.97 -4.27
C ASN A 9 -14.68 5.43 -3.83
N GLY A 10 -15.75 6.06 -3.35
CA GLY A 10 -15.69 7.41 -2.77
C GLY A 10 -14.75 7.47 -1.56
N ILE A 11 -14.86 6.51 -0.64
CA ILE A 11 -13.94 6.37 0.49
C ILE A 11 -12.50 6.15 0.00
N GLY A 12 -12.29 5.27 -0.97
CA GLY A 12 -10.97 5.04 -1.58
C GLY A 12 -10.35 6.32 -2.13
N VAL A 13 -11.12 7.12 -2.85
CA VAL A 13 -10.68 8.43 -3.38
C VAL A 13 -10.37 9.40 -2.25
N ILE A 14 -11.17 9.47 -1.19
CA ILE A 14 -10.91 10.33 -0.02
C ILE A 14 -9.58 9.94 0.65
N LEU A 15 -9.32 8.64 0.82
CA LEU A 15 -8.07 8.14 1.38
C LEU A 15 -6.88 8.52 0.48
N ALA A 16 -7.03 8.38 -0.85
CA ALA A 16 -6.00 8.78 -1.80
C ALA A 16 -5.76 10.30 -1.82
N ALA A 17 -6.81 11.10 -1.71
CA ALA A 17 -6.71 12.55 -1.60
C ALA A 17 -5.97 12.97 -0.32
N ARG A 18 -6.27 12.30 0.81
CA ARG A 18 -5.53 12.50 2.06
C ARG A 18 -4.05 12.12 1.91
N LEU A 19 -3.75 11.03 1.23
CA LEU A 19 -2.35 10.66 0.91
C LEU A 19 -1.67 11.75 0.08
N GLY A 20 -2.34 12.27 -0.96
CA GLY A 20 -1.84 13.38 -1.78
C GLY A 20 -1.52 14.62 -0.94
N TRP A 21 -2.39 14.98 0.00
CA TRP A 21 -2.15 16.08 0.93
C TRP A 21 -0.93 15.84 1.84
N MET A 22 -0.78 14.63 2.38
CA MET A 22 0.38 14.26 3.20
C MET A 22 1.68 14.29 2.40
N LEU A 23 1.66 13.84 1.14
CA LEU A 23 2.81 13.88 0.24
C LEU A 23 3.21 15.32 -0.06
N TRP A 24 2.25 16.18 -0.36
CA TRP A 24 2.49 17.61 -0.55
C TRP A 24 3.15 18.25 0.68
N GLY A 25 2.60 18.00 1.88
CA GLY A 25 3.19 18.49 3.13
C GLY A 25 4.60 17.95 3.41
N ALA A 26 4.87 16.70 3.05
CA ALA A 26 6.17 16.06 3.24
C ALA A 26 7.27 16.60 2.32
N GLN A 27 6.91 17.18 1.16
CA GLN A 27 7.87 17.83 0.26
C GLN A 27 8.45 19.13 0.86
N VAL A 28 7.68 19.81 1.71
CA VAL A 28 8.01 21.16 2.20
C VAL A 28 9.00 21.13 3.38
N LEU A 29 9.17 19.99 4.07
CA LEU A 29 9.76 19.99 5.42
C LEU A 29 11.00 19.11 5.66
N SER A 30 11.55 18.35 4.70
CA SER A 30 12.57 17.36 5.10
C SER A 30 13.43 16.71 4.01
N GLY A 31 14.65 16.32 4.41
CA GLY A 31 15.63 15.57 3.61
C GLY A 31 15.23 14.11 3.29
N TRP A 32 16.17 13.36 2.73
CA TRP A 32 15.92 12.09 2.02
C TRP A 32 15.74 10.84 2.89
N ALA A 33 16.12 10.90 4.17
CA ALA A 33 16.12 9.73 5.04
C ALA A 33 14.69 9.40 5.54
N LEU A 34 14.21 8.20 5.22
CA LEU A 34 13.01 7.62 5.83
C LEU A 34 13.22 7.48 7.35
N PHE A 35 12.17 7.75 8.13
CA PHE A 35 12.16 7.65 9.60
C PHE A 35 13.04 8.65 10.35
N LYS A 36 13.67 9.59 9.64
CA LYS A 36 14.38 10.72 10.27
C LYS A 36 13.43 11.87 10.61
N ASP A 37 12.28 11.93 9.95
CA ASP A 37 11.23 12.90 10.20
C ASP A 37 9.89 12.20 10.44
N SER A 38 9.00 12.90 11.13
CA SER A 38 7.64 12.42 11.42
C SER A 38 6.81 12.26 10.15
N ALA A 39 6.98 13.14 9.16
CA ALA A 39 6.17 13.14 7.93
C ALA A 39 6.32 11.86 7.08
N THR A 40 7.54 11.37 6.89
CA THR A 40 7.83 10.10 6.18
C THR A 40 7.28 8.91 6.92
N THR A 41 7.48 8.90 8.24
CA THR A 41 7.00 7.84 9.12
C THR A 41 5.48 7.75 9.08
N ASP A 42 4.79 8.90 9.15
CA ASP A 42 3.35 8.99 9.09
C ASP A 42 2.80 8.48 7.76
N ILE A 43 3.46 8.79 6.64
CA ILE A 43 3.07 8.28 5.31
C ILE A 43 3.22 6.76 5.24
N VAL A 44 4.34 6.21 5.71
CA VAL A 44 4.57 4.75 5.71
C VAL A 44 3.51 4.04 6.56
N LEU A 45 3.23 4.54 7.76
CA LEU A 45 2.23 3.96 8.67
C LEU A 45 0.82 4.09 8.09
N TYR A 46 0.48 5.26 7.56
CA TYR A 46 -0.84 5.51 6.96
C TYR A 46 -1.10 4.58 5.77
N THR A 47 -0.15 4.50 4.84
CA THR A 47 -0.29 3.70 3.61
C THR A 47 -0.31 2.20 3.91
N GLY A 48 0.56 1.73 4.81
CA GLY A 48 0.61 0.32 5.22
C GLY A 48 -0.66 -0.12 5.94
N LYS A 49 -1.13 0.66 6.92
CA LYS A 49 -2.37 0.38 7.66
C LYS A 49 -3.59 0.40 6.72
N THR A 50 -3.67 1.41 5.86
CA THR A 50 -4.80 1.56 4.93
C THR A 50 -4.86 0.41 3.93
N GLY A 51 -3.71 0.04 3.33
CA GLY A 51 -3.63 -1.12 2.44
C GLY A 51 -4.05 -2.42 3.11
N LEU A 52 -3.51 -2.70 4.31
CA LEU A 52 -3.86 -3.90 5.08
C LEU A 52 -5.35 -3.95 5.43
N LEU A 53 -5.93 -2.84 5.92
CA LEU A 53 -7.35 -2.79 6.25
C LEU A 53 -8.22 -3.08 5.03
N LEU A 54 -7.92 -2.46 3.88
CA LEU A 54 -8.70 -2.67 2.65
C LEU A 54 -8.60 -4.11 2.13
N LEU A 55 -7.41 -4.73 2.22
CA LEU A 55 -7.22 -6.14 1.87
C LEU A 55 -7.98 -7.08 2.82
N LEU A 56 -7.94 -6.81 4.13
CA LEU A 56 -8.68 -7.58 5.12
C LEU A 56 -10.20 -7.43 4.94
N LEU A 57 -10.68 -6.22 4.63
CA LEU A 57 -12.09 -5.98 4.32
C LEU A 57 -12.50 -6.75 3.05
N SER A 58 -11.67 -6.75 2.01
CA SER A 58 -11.91 -7.55 0.80
C SER A 58 -11.99 -9.05 1.12
N LEU A 59 -11.10 -9.55 1.98
CA LEU A 59 -11.12 -10.95 2.41
C LEU A 59 -12.40 -11.28 3.21
N ALA A 60 -12.81 -10.36 4.10
CA ALA A 60 -14.00 -10.49 4.93
C ALA A 60 -15.32 -10.48 4.15
N CYS A 61 -15.36 -9.93 2.93
CA CYS A 61 -16.56 -9.97 2.08
C CYS A 61 -17.08 -11.39 1.82
N THR A 62 -16.19 -12.39 1.77
CA THR A 62 -16.56 -13.79 1.52
C THR A 62 -17.30 -14.42 2.71
N PRO A 63 -16.75 -14.44 3.95
CA PRO A 63 -17.50 -14.92 5.10
C PRO A 63 -18.74 -14.07 5.41
N LEU A 64 -18.70 -12.74 5.17
CA LEU A 64 -19.87 -11.86 5.33
C LEU A 64 -21.03 -12.25 4.40
N SER A 65 -20.71 -12.66 3.16
CA SER A 65 -21.73 -13.16 2.23
C SER A 65 -22.32 -14.49 2.69
N ILE A 66 -21.52 -15.35 3.34
CA ILE A 66 -21.99 -16.67 3.84
C ILE A 66 -22.96 -16.48 5.01
N VAL A 67 -22.69 -15.53 5.90
CA VAL A 67 -23.58 -15.22 7.04
C VAL A 67 -24.83 -14.41 6.67
N GLY A 68 -25.08 -14.19 5.37
CA GLY A 68 -26.32 -13.61 4.84
C GLY A 68 -26.19 -12.23 4.21
N TRP A 69 -25.05 -11.54 4.32
CA TRP A 69 -24.86 -10.22 3.71
C TRP A 69 -24.31 -10.31 2.27
N ARG A 70 -25.18 -10.73 1.35
CA ARG A 70 -24.82 -10.97 -0.07
C ARG A 70 -24.27 -9.73 -0.79
N GLU A 71 -24.72 -8.53 -0.42
CA GLU A 71 -24.23 -7.28 -1.02
C GLU A 71 -22.73 -7.04 -0.76
N ALA A 72 -22.15 -7.59 0.30
CA ALA A 72 -20.72 -7.42 0.62
C ALA A 72 -19.81 -7.96 -0.49
N ILE A 73 -20.23 -8.98 -1.24
CA ILE A 73 -19.41 -9.56 -2.31
C ILE A 73 -19.26 -8.62 -3.52
N THR A 74 -20.22 -7.70 -3.71
CA THR A 74 -20.24 -6.78 -4.85
C THR A 74 -19.10 -5.76 -4.81
N VAL A 75 -18.56 -5.47 -3.62
CA VAL A 75 -17.47 -4.51 -3.41
C VAL A 75 -16.11 -5.15 -3.15
N ARG A 76 -16.05 -6.49 -3.07
CA ARG A 76 -14.82 -7.26 -2.82
C ARG A 76 -13.68 -6.86 -3.76
N LYS A 77 -13.98 -6.77 -5.07
CA LYS A 77 -13.01 -6.39 -6.10
C LYS A 77 -12.47 -4.97 -5.88
N SER A 78 -13.36 -3.99 -5.67
CA SER A 78 -12.94 -2.59 -5.45
C SER A 78 -12.08 -2.44 -4.19
N LEU A 79 -12.47 -3.08 -3.08
CA LEU A 79 -11.67 -3.09 -1.85
C LEU A 79 -10.28 -3.72 -2.06
N GLY A 80 -10.23 -4.83 -2.80
CA GLY A 80 -8.97 -5.51 -3.13
C GLY A 80 -8.05 -4.64 -4.00
N LEU A 81 -8.60 -3.96 -5.00
CA LEU A 81 -7.83 -3.09 -5.89
C LEU A 81 -7.30 -1.83 -5.18
N TRP A 82 -8.12 -1.19 -4.33
CA TRP A 82 -7.67 -0.10 -3.47
C TRP A 82 -6.60 -0.57 -2.47
N GLY A 83 -6.80 -1.74 -1.85
CA GLY A 83 -5.83 -2.34 -0.94
C GLY A 83 -4.49 -2.63 -1.63
N PHE A 84 -4.52 -3.19 -2.84
CA PHE A 84 -3.33 -3.37 -3.67
C PHE A 84 -2.66 -2.05 -4.02
N GLY A 85 -3.41 -1.03 -4.46
CA GLY A 85 -2.85 0.29 -4.79
C GLY A 85 -2.12 0.93 -3.61
N PHE A 86 -2.72 0.92 -2.42
CA PHE A 86 -2.06 1.39 -1.20
C PHE A 86 -0.85 0.53 -0.81
N GLY A 87 -0.92 -0.80 -0.96
CA GLY A 87 0.20 -1.70 -0.68
C GLY A 87 1.38 -1.52 -1.65
N ALA A 88 1.10 -1.31 -2.94
CA ALA A 88 2.10 -1.02 -3.96
C ALA A 88 2.77 0.33 -3.68
N PHE A 89 1.98 1.38 -3.41
CA PHE A 89 2.52 2.68 -3.03
C PHE A 89 3.36 2.58 -1.75
N HIS A 90 2.86 1.91 -0.70
CA HIS A 90 3.58 1.69 0.55
C HIS A 90 4.96 1.06 0.31
N SER A 91 5.00 0.01 -0.52
CA SER A 91 6.24 -0.71 -0.82
C SER A 91 7.20 0.15 -1.63
N LEU A 92 6.71 0.88 -2.65
CA LEU A 92 7.53 1.80 -3.44
C LEU A 92 8.08 2.95 -2.59
N TYR A 93 7.26 3.52 -1.71
CA TYR A 93 7.69 4.59 -0.80
C TYR A 93 8.68 4.08 0.25
N PHE A 94 8.52 2.85 0.75
CA PHE A 94 9.44 2.21 1.67
C PHE A 94 10.81 1.92 1.02
N LEU A 95 10.84 1.49 -0.25
CA LEU A 95 12.06 1.15 -0.97
C LEU A 95 12.76 2.36 -1.60
N GLY A 96 12.01 3.29 -2.18
CA GLY A 96 12.53 4.46 -2.92
C GLY A 96 12.53 5.76 -2.12
N GLY A 97 11.89 5.78 -0.94
CA GLY A 97 11.73 6.99 -0.12
C GLY A 97 10.88 8.07 -0.80
N LYS A 98 10.98 9.31 -0.30
CA LYS A 98 10.25 10.47 -0.85
C LYS A 98 10.53 10.75 -2.32
N GLY A 99 11.77 10.46 -2.75
CA GLY A 99 12.22 10.78 -4.10
C GLY A 99 11.49 10.00 -5.18
N ILE A 100 10.78 8.91 -4.84
CA ILE A 100 10.14 8.02 -5.81
C ILE A 100 9.17 8.73 -6.76
N LEU A 101 8.55 9.83 -6.31
CA LEU A 101 7.61 10.62 -7.09
C LEU A 101 8.23 11.79 -7.85
N PHE A 102 9.43 12.23 -7.47
CA PHE A 102 9.97 13.53 -7.91
C PHE A 102 11.39 13.47 -8.46
N LYS A 103 12.10 12.35 -8.28
CA LYS A 103 13.52 12.21 -8.62
C LYS A 103 13.83 10.85 -9.21
N THR A 104 14.46 10.84 -10.37
CA THR A 104 14.85 9.62 -11.09
C THR A 104 15.84 8.78 -10.29
N GLU A 105 16.74 9.40 -9.52
CA GLU A 105 17.72 8.73 -8.65
C GLU A 105 17.07 7.80 -7.61
N ALA A 106 15.84 8.11 -7.18
CA ALA A 106 15.12 7.28 -6.21
C ALA A 106 14.78 5.88 -6.77
N TRP A 107 14.65 5.75 -8.09
CA TRP A 107 14.42 4.45 -8.73
C TRP A 107 15.65 3.54 -8.66
N GLN A 108 16.86 4.11 -8.60
CA GLN A 108 18.09 3.34 -8.38
C GLN A 108 18.17 2.82 -6.94
N ASN A 109 17.69 3.60 -5.97
CA ASN A 109 17.63 3.20 -4.56
C ASN A 109 16.74 1.99 -4.33
N ILE A 110 15.67 1.82 -5.13
CA ILE A 110 14.79 0.65 -5.05
C ILE A 110 15.58 -0.63 -5.33
N TRP A 111 16.39 -0.64 -6.40
CA TRP A 111 17.16 -1.82 -6.79
C TRP A 111 18.19 -2.18 -5.72
N SER A 112 18.94 -1.18 -5.23
CA SER A 112 19.91 -1.35 -4.14
C SER A 112 19.26 -1.87 -2.85
N THR A 113 18.08 -1.34 -2.49
CA THR A 113 17.38 -1.77 -1.27
C THR A 113 16.82 -3.18 -1.41
N LEU A 114 16.29 -3.55 -2.59
CA LEU A 114 15.82 -4.91 -2.86
C LEU A 114 16.94 -5.94 -2.76
N THR A 115 18.12 -5.66 -3.34
CA THR A 115 19.26 -6.58 -3.25
C THR A 115 19.76 -6.72 -1.81
N ASN A 116 19.82 -5.62 -1.04
CA ASN A 116 20.17 -5.65 0.38
C ASN A 116 19.15 -6.42 1.23
N ILE A 117 17.86 -6.28 0.92
CA ILE A 117 16.81 -7.05 1.61
C ILE A 117 16.96 -8.53 1.30
N MET A 118 17.44 -8.95 0.13
CA MET A 118 17.61 -10.36 -0.24
C MET A 118 18.96 -10.97 0.16
N ASP A 119 19.89 -10.17 0.69
CA ASP A 119 21.21 -10.64 1.14
C ASP A 119 21.07 -11.72 2.24
N PRO A 120 21.74 -12.90 2.09
CA PRO A 120 21.85 -13.92 3.12
C PRO A 120 22.33 -13.40 4.49
N GLY A 121 23.20 -12.39 4.53
CA GLY A 121 23.74 -11.83 5.79
C GLY A 121 22.74 -10.97 6.58
N ILE A 122 21.72 -10.45 5.91
CA ILE A 122 20.64 -9.62 6.48
C ILE A 122 19.33 -10.43 6.57
N PHE A 123 19.38 -11.71 6.18
CA PHE A 123 18.22 -12.55 5.93
C PHE A 123 17.25 -12.66 7.09
N PHE A 124 17.80 -12.79 8.29
CA PHE A 124 17.01 -12.91 9.52
C PHE A 124 16.77 -11.57 10.23
N LYS A 125 17.34 -10.46 9.74
CA LYS A 125 17.23 -9.13 10.38
C LYS A 125 15.99 -8.35 9.96
N VAL A 126 15.48 -8.56 8.74
CA VAL A 126 14.30 -7.84 8.20
C VAL A 126 13.25 -8.77 7.58
N PRO A 127 12.77 -9.79 8.31
CA PRO A 127 11.86 -10.80 7.76
C PRO A 127 10.54 -10.20 7.24
N PHE A 128 10.00 -9.19 7.94
CA PHE A 128 8.71 -8.57 7.59
C PHE A 128 8.72 -7.88 6.22
N ALA A 129 9.83 -7.23 5.84
CA ALA A 129 9.94 -6.54 4.55
C ALA A 129 9.82 -7.51 3.36
N ARG A 130 10.30 -8.75 3.55
CA ARG A 130 10.28 -9.80 2.53
C ARG A 130 8.91 -10.43 2.38
N TYR A 131 8.27 -10.76 3.50
CA TYR A 131 6.89 -11.26 3.45
C TYR A 131 5.96 -10.21 2.82
N GLY A 132 6.19 -8.92 3.10
CA GLY A 132 5.51 -7.83 2.41
C GLY A 132 5.74 -7.83 0.90
N LEU A 133 6.99 -7.98 0.45
CA LEU A 133 7.31 -8.07 -0.98
C LEU A 133 6.69 -9.30 -1.64
N VAL A 134 6.78 -10.48 -1.03
CA VAL A 134 6.17 -11.72 -1.55
C VAL A 134 4.66 -11.55 -1.65
N GLY A 135 4.03 -11.00 -0.61
CA GLY A 135 2.60 -10.68 -0.61
C GLY A 135 2.23 -9.73 -1.75
N LEU A 136 3.01 -8.67 -1.96
CA LEU A 136 2.79 -7.74 -3.07
C LEU A 136 2.91 -8.44 -4.43
N LEU A 137 3.93 -9.27 -4.63
CA LEU A 137 4.12 -10.03 -5.87
C LEU A 137 2.94 -10.98 -6.14
N LEU A 138 2.41 -11.64 -5.11
CA LEU A 138 1.22 -12.50 -5.23
C LEU A 138 -0.05 -11.71 -5.56
N LEU A 139 -0.14 -10.44 -5.14
CA LEU A 139 -1.26 -9.58 -5.48
C LEU A 139 -1.21 -9.04 -6.92
N ILE A 140 -0.05 -9.04 -7.59
CA ILE A 140 0.07 -8.53 -8.97
C ILE A 140 -0.81 -9.31 -9.95
N PRO A 141 -0.72 -10.66 -10.05
CA PRO A 141 -1.62 -11.42 -10.93
C PRO A 141 -3.09 -11.17 -10.59
N LEU A 142 -3.42 -11.14 -9.29
CA LEU A 142 -4.79 -10.92 -8.82
C LEU A 142 -5.32 -9.56 -9.27
N ALA A 143 -4.51 -8.50 -9.19
CA ALA A 143 -4.87 -7.16 -9.63
C ALA A 143 -5.02 -7.07 -11.15
N LEU A 144 -4.15 -7.75 -11.91
CA LEU A 144 -4.19 -7.75 -13.38
C LEU A 144 -5.42 -8.51 -13.94
N THR A 145 -5.89 -9.55 -13.24
CA THR A 145 -7.05 -10.34 -13.67
C THR A 145 -8.37 -9.85 -13.08
N SER A 146 -8.34 -8.85 -12.19
CA SER A 146 -9.53 -8.33 -11.50
C SER A 146 -10.42 -7.54 -12.44
#